data_AF-A0AAV1NS21-F1
#
_entry.id   AF-A0AAV1NS21-F1
#
_cell.length_a   1.000
_cell.length_b   1.000
_cell.length_c   1.000
_cell.angle_alpha   90.00
_cell.angle_beta   90.00
_cell.angle_gamma   90.00
#
_symmetry.space_group_name_H-M   'P 1'
#
loop_
_entity.id
_entity.type
_entity.pdbx_description
1 polymer ?
#
loop_
_entity_poly.entity_id
_entity_poly.type
_entity_poly.pdbx_seq_one_letter_code
_entity_poly.pdbx_strand_id
1 'polypeptide(L)'
;MRRMSFTGSCQKWCFQVFKVIHQLVDTEEDILMVAIDVIKEFAADGVKYLELRSTPRAEKKTGLTKKGYIETVIKAIQQCKNEGVDIDVRFLVAIDRRNGTEVAMETVELAEEFMLSSHGVVVGLDLSGDPTVGHGRDLLPALQRAKNCGLKLSLHLSEVQSQLEETDLLLNLPPDRIGHGTFMHPEVGGSQSVVDKVIKNNIPLELCLTSNVKGQTVLNYSKHHFKYWYQLGHPSVICTDDKGVFCTDLSQEYQLAASTFGLSREAVWTLSQQAIDCIFAPEAVKQQLRQKWTELHSQLFK
;
A
#
# COMPACT_ATOMS: atom_id res chain seq x y z
N MET A 1 32.92 -6.04 -1.49
CA MET A 1 31.86 -5.16 -0.94
C MET A 1 31.73 -5.41 0.54
N ARG A 2 32.08 -4.45 1.39
CA ARG A 2 31.91 -4.59 2.85
C ARG A 2 30.42 -4.40 3.17
N ARG A 3 29.76 -5.45 3.69
CA ARG A 3 28.42 -5.33 4.28
C ARG A 3 28.53 -4.38 5.47
N MET A 4 27.91 -3.22 5.39
CA MET A 4 27.70 -2.36 6.55
C MET A 4 26.66 -3.03 7.46
N SER A 5 27.09 -3.50 8.62
CA SER A 5 26.20 -3.89 9.72
C SER A 5 25.90 -2.64 10.55
N PHE A 6 24.67 -2.15 10.50
CA PHE A 6 24.22 -1.03 11.34
C PHE A 6 23.23 -1.52 12.39
N THR A 7 23.49 -1.14 13.64
CA THR A 7 22.80 -1.57 14.87
C THR A 7 21.71 -0.59 15.33
N GLY A 8 21.01 0.07 14.40
CA GLY A 8 19.83 0.89 14.69
C GLY A 8 18.54 0.19 14.23
N SER A 9 17.38 0.51 14.82
CA SER A 9 16.10 -0.01 14.32
C SER A 9 15.92 0.39 12.85
N CYS A 10 15.81 -0.60 11.97
CA CYS A 10 15.90 -0.40 10.51
C CYS A 10 14.76 0.50 9.95
N GLN A 11 13.64 0.62 10.65
CA GLN A 11 12.58 1.58 10.31
C GLN A 11 13.07 3.03 10.31
N LYS A 12 13.96 3.42 11.26
CA LYS A 12 14.59 4.75 11.26
C LYS A 12 15.52 4.95 10.05
N TRP A 13 16.15 3.88 9.59
CA TRP A 13 16.99 3.93 8.39
C TRP A 13 16.15 4.11 7.12
N CYS A 14 15.01 3.42 7.01
CA CYS A 14 14.09 3.60 5.88
C CYS A 14 13.65 5.07 5.74
N PHE A 15 13.27 5.71 6.84
CA PHE A 15 12.93 7.14 6.85
C PHE A 15 14.10 8.07 6.47
N GLN A 16 15.35 7.69 6.76
CA GLN A 16 16.53 8.43 6.31
C GLN A 16 16.74 8.29 4.80
N VAL A 17 16.53 7.09 4.24
CA VAL A 17 16.60 6.86 2.80
C VAL A 17 15.53 7.65 2.06
N PHE A 18 14.28 7.65 2.53
CA PHE A 18 13.21 8.47 1.95
C PHE A 18 13.56 9.95 1.94
N LYS A 19 14.21 10.46 2.99
CA LYS A 19 14.66 11.86 3.02
C LYS A 19 15.62 12.18 1.88
N VAL A 20 16.53 11.27 1.55
CA VAL A 20 17.46 11.44 0.42
C VAL A 20 16.72 11.33 -0.91
N ILE A 21 15.84 10.32 -1.07
CA ILE A 21 15.02 10.15 -2.28
C ILE A 21 14.20 11.41 -2.57
N HIS A 22 13.56 11.99 -1.54
CA HIS A 22 12.75 13.20 -1.69
C HIS A 22 13.55 14.41 -2.16
N GLN A 23 14.86 14.48 -1.88
CA GLN A 23 15.74 15.54 -2.35
C GLN A 23 16.24 15.33 -3.78
N LEU A 24 16.15 14.11 -4.29
CA LEU A 24 16.57 13.76 -5.66
C LEU A 24 15.40 13.76 -6.65
N VAL A 25 14.18 13.63 -6.14
CA VAL A 25 12.94 13.59 -6.93
C VAL A 25 12.09 14.77 -6.48
N ASP A 26 12.45 15.99 -6.86
CA ASP A 26 11.77 17.21 -6.40
C ASP A 26 11.25 18.12 -7.53
N THR A 27 11.36 17.67 -8.79
CA THR A 27 10.72 18.29 -9.95
C THR A 27 9.61 17.40 -10.55
N GLU A 28 8.71 17.99 -11.33
CA GLU A 28 7.69 17.24 -12.08
C GLU A 28 8.32 16.28 -13.10
N GLU A 29 9.47 16.60 -13.68
CA GLU A 29 10.19 15.72 -14.62
C GLU A 29 10.68 14.46 -13.91
N ASP A 30 11.28 14.60 -12.72
CA ASP A 30 11.74 13.46 -11.93
C ASP A 30 10.58 12.56 -11.51
N ILE A 31 9.48 13.16 -11.06
CA ILE A 31 8.28 12.42 -10.64
C ILE A 31 7.68 11.66 -11.82
N LEU A 32 7.57 12.29 -12.99
CA LEU A 32 7.05 11.66 -14.21
C LEU A 32 7.90 10.45 -14.59
N MET A 33 9.23 10.63 -14.63
CA MET A 33 10.18 9.56 -14.96
C MET A 33 10.06 8.38 -13.99
N VAL A 34 10.14 8.64 -12.69
CA VAL A 34 10.08 7.58 -11.66
C VAL A 34 8.73 6.88 -11.66
N ALA A 35 7.62 7.60 -11.82
CA ALA A 35 6.30 6.98 -11.87
C ALA A 35 6.12 6.07 -13.10
N ILE A 36 6.62 6.48 -14.27
CA ILE A 36 6.63 5.64 -15.49
C ILE A 36 7.47 4.39 -15.27
N ASP A 37 8.67 4.53 -14.72
CA ASP A 37 9.58 3.40 -14.49
C ASP A 37 8.96 2.39 -13.50
N VAL A 38 8.39 2.86 -12.39
CA VAL A 38 7.70 1.99 -11.41
C VAL A 38 6.57 1.19 -12.08
N ILE A 39 5.74 1.84 -12.90
CA ILE A 39 4.62 1.18 -13.59
C ILE A 39 5.15 0.12 -14.57
N LYS A 40 6.17 0.45 -15.37
CA LYS A 40 6.77 -0.47 -16.34
C LYS A 40 7.45 -1.65 -15.66
N GLU A 41 8.13 -1.42 -14.53
CA GLU A 41 8.75 -2.49 -13.75
C GLU A 41 7.72 -3.45 -13.14
N PHE A 42 6.62 -2.95 -12.58
CA PHE A 42 5.54 -3.82 -12.10
C PHE A 42 4.88 -4.61 -13.23
N ALA A 43 4.66 -3.98 -14.39
CA ALA A 43 4.14 -4.68 -15.56
C ALA A 43 5.09 -5.80 -16.03
N ALA A 44 6.41 -5.53 -16.05
CA ALA A 44 7.44 -6.50 -16.40
C ALA A 44 7.52 -7.67 -15.39
N ASP A 45 7.23 -7.41 -14.11
CA ASP A 45 7.09 -8.42 -13.04
C ASP A 45 5.75 -9.20 -13.11
N GLY A 46 4.92 -8.94 -14.14
CA GLY A 46 3.68 -9.67 -14.40
C GLY A 46 2.45 -9.11 -13.69
N VAL A 47 2.56 -7.99 -12.98
CA VAL A 47 1.43 -7.33 -12.31
C VAL A 47 0.43 -6.82 -13.34
N LYS A 48 -0.86 -7.14 -13.15
CA LYS A 48 -1.95 -6.72 -14.05
C LYS A 48 -2.80 -5.58 -13.51
N TYR A 49 -2.71 -5.32 -12.20
CA TYR A 49 -3.39 -4.21 -11.55
C TYR A 49 -2.49 -3.65 -10.44
N LEU A 50 -2.30 -2.33 -10.42
CA LEU A 50 -1.47 -1.62 -9.45
C LEU A 50 -2.25 -0.45 -8.84
N GLU A 51 -2.34 -0.43 -7.52
CA GLU A 51 -2.68 0.79 -6.77
C GLU A 51 -1.39 1.45 -6.29
N LEU A 52 -0.91 2.41 -7.08
CA LEU A 52 0.26 3.21 -6.72
C LEU A 52 -0.15 4.19 -5.62
N ARG A 53 0.62 4.26 -4.53
CA ARG A 53 0.43 5.26 -3.46
C ARG A 53 1.60 6.22 -3.43
N SER A 54 1.33 7.49 -3.20
CA SER A 54 2.39 8.48 -2.98
C SER A 54 1.89 9.70 -2.23
N THR A 55 2.73 10.27 -1.37
CA THR A 55 2.46 11.50 -0.63
C THR A 55 2.73 12.72 -1.53
N PRO A 56 1.72 13.54 -1.86
CA PRO A 56 1.95 14.77 -2.61
C PRO A 56 2.85 15.73 -1.84
N ARG A 57 3.87 16.25 -2.53
CA ARG A 57 4.83 17.19 -1.97
C ARG A 57 4.78 18.53 -2.68
N ALA A 58 5.15 19.58 -1.96
CA ALA A 58 5.43 20.89 -2.53
C ALA A 58 6.89 21.25 -2.24
N GLU A 59 7.59 21.79 -3.23
CA GLU A 59 8.96 22.24 -3.12
C GLU A 59 9.09 23.65 -3.73
N LYS A 60 9.45 24.62 -2.89
CA LYS A 60 9.49 26.03 -3.29
C LYS A 60 10.61 26.31 -4.29
N LYS A 61 11.73 25.57 -4.21
CA LYS A 61 12.89 25.78 -5.08
C LYS A 61 12.61 25.41 -6.53
N THR A 62 11.84 24.35 -6.74
CA THR A 62 11.51 23.82 -8.07
C THR A 62 10.14 24.31 -8.56
N GLY A 63 9.34 24.93 -7.68
CA GLY A 63 7.97 25.35 -8.00
C GLY A 63 6.95 24.21 -7.94
N LEU A 64 7.37 23.00 -7.55
CA LEU A 64 6.48 21.85 -7.40
C LEU A 64 5.39 22.15 -6.37
N THR A 65 4.14 21.94 -6.77
CA THR A 65 2.98 22.02 -5.87
C THR A 65 2.40 20.62 -5.63
N LYS A 66 1.65 20.44 -4.53
CA LYS A 66 0.96 19.16 -4.28
C LYS A 66 0.00 18.79 -5.41
N LYS A 67 -0.69 19.80 -5.98
CA LYS A 67 -1.57 19.61 -7.13
C LYS A 67 -0.79 19.16 -8.37
N GLY A 68 0.28 19.89 -8.74
CA GLY A 68 1.16 19.53 -9.85
C GLY A 68 1.81 18.15 -9.68
N TYR A 69 2.14 17.75 -8.44
CA TYR A 69 2.60 16.40 -8.11
C TYR A 69 1.55 15.34 -8.53
N ILE A 70 0.30 15.50 -8.10
CA ILE A 70 -0.78 14.54 -8.41
C ILE A 70 -1.05 14.51 -9.92
N GLU A 71 -1.12 15.68 -10.56
CA GLU A 71 -1.28 15.80 -12.01
C GLU A 71 -0.17 15.07 -12.78
N THR A 72 1.06 15.17 -12.29
CA THR A 72 2.22 14.50 -12.88
C THR A 72 2.13 12.98 -12.75
N VAL A 73 1.71 12.45 -11.60
CA VAL A 73 1.50 11.00 -11.42
C VAL A 73 0.36 10.50 -12.31
N ILE A 74 -0.75 11.24 -12.41
CA ILE A 74 -1.86 10.90 -13.31
C ILE A 74 -1.38 10.90 -14.77
N LYS A 75 -0.55 11.89 -15.17
CA LYS A 75 0.06 11.95 -16.49
C LYS A 75 0.93 10.72 -16.77
N ALA A 76 1.75 10.28 -15.81
CA ALA A 76 2.55 9.06 -15.92
C ALA A 76 1.69 7.82 -16.19
N ILE A 77 0.60 7.67 -15.43
CA ILE A 77 -0.37 6.58 -15.57
C ILE A 77 -1.03 6.60 -16.95
N GLN A 78 -1.49 7.77 -17.40
CA GLN A 78 -2.12 7.94 -18.70
C GLN A 78 -1.14 7.66 -19.85
N GLN A 79 0.12 8.10 -19.71
CA GLN A 79 1.16 7.82 -20.70
C GLN A 79 1.42 6.32 -20.83
N CYS A 80 1.60 5.60 -19.71
CA CYS A 80 1.79 4.14 -19.75
C CYS A 80 0.60 3.42 -20.38
N LYS A 81 -0.64 3.87 -20.08
CA LYS A 81 -1.85 3.34 -20.71
C LYS A 81 -1.86 3.58 -22.23
N ASN A 82 -1.51 4.77 -22.68
CA ASN A 82 -1.47 5.13 -24.10
C ASN A 82 -0.34 4.39 -24.85
N GLU A 83 0.77 4.10 -24.18
CA GLU A 83 1.86 3.27 -24.69
C GLU A 83 1.52 1.76 -24.72
N GLY A 84 0.36 1.36 -24.18
CA GLY A 84 -0.09 -0.03 -24.19
C GLY A 84 0.64 -0.94 -23.20
N VAL A 85 1.16 -0.39 -22.10
CA VAL A 85 1.75 -1.20 -21.01
C VAL A 85 0.64 -2.10 -20.42
N ASP A 86 0.86 -3.42 -20.35
CA ASP A 86 -0.14 -4.41 -19.91
C ASP A 86 -0.31 -4.45 -18.37
N ILE A 87 -0.77 -3.32 -17.82
CA ILE A 87 -1.11 -3.13 -16.42
C ILE A 87 -2.18 -2.05 -16.29
N ASP A 88 -3.20 -2.29 -15.45
CA ASP A 88 -4.16 -1.25 -15.07
C ASP A 88 -3.71 -0.55 -13.79
N VAL A 89 -3.63 0.78 -13.78
CA VAL A 89 -3.08 1.54 -12.65
C VAL A 89 -4.10 2.50 -12.07
N ARG A 90 -4.19 2.51 -10.73
CA ARG A 90 -4.94 3.46 -9.92
C ARG A 90 -4.02 4.18 -8.94
N PHE A 91 -4.46 5.31 -8.43
CA PHE A 91 -3.68 6.15 -7.54
C PHE A 91 -4.38 6.35 -6.19
N LEU A 92 -3.62 6.15 -5.12
CA LEU A 92 -3.97 6.51 -3.75
C LEU A 92 -3.15 7.72 -3.33
N VAL A 93 -3.83 8.80 -2.98
CA VAL A 93 -3.15 10.01 -2.49
C VAL A 93 -2.83 9.80 -1.01
N ALA A 94 -1.55 9.78 -0.64
CA ALA A 94 -1.15 9.44 0.72
C ALA A 94 -1.10 10.67 1.64
N ILE A 95 -1.67 10.53 2.84
CA ILE A 95 -1.50 11.43 3.97
C ILE A 95 -0.30 10.93 4.77
N ASP A 96 0.70 11.81 4.95
CA ASP A 96 1.80 11.57 5.89
C ASP A 96 1.43 12.12 7.27
N ARG A 97 1.34 11.22 8.25
CA ARG A 97 0.99 11.51 9.66
C ARG A 97 1.81 12.65 10.28
N ARG A 98 3.02 12.90 9.80
CA ARG A 98 3.94 13.93 10.33
C ARG A 98 3.52 15.36 10.01
N ASN A 99 2.68 15.56 9.00
CA ASN A 99 2.40 16.90 8.47
C ASN A 99 1.21 17.61 9.12
N GLY A 100 0.53 16.95 10.06
CA GLY A 100 -0.58 17.54 10.83
C GLY A 100 -1.92 17.54 10.10
N THR A 101 -2.95 18.03 10.80
CA THR A 101 -4.37 17.89 10.40
C THR A 101 -4.77 18.79 9.24
N GLU A 102 -4.25 20.02 9.18
CA GLU A 102 -4.52 20.95 8.08
C GLU A 102 -4.04 20.37 6.75
N VAL A 103 -2.81 19.83 6.73
CA VAL A 103 -2.24 19.15 5.57
C VAL A 103 -3.01 17.88 5.22
N ALA A 104 -3.48 17.13 6.22
CA ALA A 104 -4.34 15.97 5.98
C ALA A 104 -5.64 16.40 5.27
N MET A 105 -6.32 17.44 5.75
CA MET A 105 -7.56 17.93 5.12
C MET A 105 -7.32 18.45 3.70
N GLU A 106 -6.26 19.22 3.47
CA GLU A 106 -5.84 19.66 2.12
C GLU A 106 -5.62 18.46 1.18
N THR A 107 -5.01 17.38 1.69
CA THR A 107 -4.77 16.16 0.91
C THR A 107 -6.09 15.46 0.56
N VAL A 108 -7.07 15.44 1.47
CA VAL A 108 -8.42 14.93 1.18
C VAL A 108 -9.12 15.76 0.12
N GLU A 109 -9.03 17.09 0.21
CA GLU A 109 -9.62 18.01 -0.78
C GLU A 109 -9.06 17.80 -2.18
N LEU A 110 -7.73 17.65 -2.29
CA LEU A 110 -7.08 17.33 -3.56
C LEU A 110 -7.50 15.95 -4.07
N ALA A 111 -7.53 14.93 -3.20
CA ALA A 111 -7.95 13.59 -3.60
C ALA A 111 -9.41 13.55 -4.08
N GLU A 112 -10.30 14.30 -3.43
CA GLU A 112 -11.70 14.48 -3.83
C GLU A 112 -11.80 15.14 -5.21
N GLU A 113 -11.07 16.26 -5.42
CA GLU A 113 -11.00 16.94 -6.71
C GLU A 113 -10.54 16.00 -7.84
N PHE A 114 -9.47 15.24 -7.61
CA PHE A 114 -8.93 14.34 -8.62
C PHE A 114 -9.74 13.06 -8.80
N MET A 115 -10.42 12.55 -7.77
CA MET A 115 -11.35 11.44 -7.94
C MET A 115 -12.48 11.80 -8.92
N LEU A 116 -12.98 13.03 -8.86
CA LEU A 116 -14.05 13.53 -9.74
C LEU A 116 -13.57 13.86 -11.17
N SER A 117 -12.31 14.28 -11.33
CA SER A 117 -11.78 14.76 -12.62
C SER A 117 -10.87 13.79 -13.37
N SER A 118 -10.30 12.78 -12.69
CA SER A 118 -9.31 11.86 -13.26
C SER A 118 -9.90 10.63 -13.96
N HIS A 119 -11.22 10.59 -14.18
CA HIS A 119 -11.92 9.49 -14.86
C HIS A 119 -11.64 8.11 -14.23
N GLY A 120 -11.62 8.07 -12.90
CA GLY A 120 -11.43 6.84 -12.12
C GLY A 120 -9.97 6.42 -11.92
N VAL A 121 -8.98 7.28 -12.18
CA VAL A 121 -7.57 7.01 -11.84
C VAL A 121 -7.34 7.14 -10.33
N VAL A 122 -7.76 8.24 -9.72
CA VAL A 122 -7.70 8.44 -8.26
C VAL A 122 -8.91 7.75 -7.62
N VAL A 123 -8.65 6.81 -6.72
CA VAL A 123 -9.70 5.95 -6.13
C VAL A 123 -9.78 6.00 -4.61
N GLY A 124 -8.78 6.59 -3.96
CA GLY A 124 -8.74 6.59 -2.51
C GLY A 124 -7.57 7.33 -1.91
N LEU A 125 -7.45 7.17 -0.60
CA LEU A 125 -6.38 7.67 0.24
C LEU A 125 -5.60 6.54 0.87
N ASP A 126 -4.34 6.84 1.12
CA ASP A 126 -3.50 6.10 2.05
C ASP A 126 -3.23 6.95 3.30
N LEU A 127 -3.10 6.33 4.47
CA LEU A 127 -2.53 6.96 5.67
C LEU A 127 -1.26 6.21 6.06
N SER A 128 -0.12 6.91 5.99
CA SER A 128 1.22 6.34 6.22
C SER A 128 2.14 7.37 6.88
N GLY A 129 3.46 7.15 6.84
CA GLY A 129 4.46 8.00 7.48
C GLY A 129 4.98 7.38 8.79
N ASP A 130 5.63 8.19 9.62
CA ASP A 130 6.19 7.68 10.89
C ASP A 130 5.06 7.28 11.86
N PRO A 131 4.93 5.99 12.22
CA PRO A 131 3.84 5.53 13.07
C PRO A 131 3.93 6.03 14.52
N THR A 132 5.04 6.67 14.89
CA THR A 132 5.29 7.23 16.24
C THR A 132 4.98 8.72 16.35
N VAL A 133 4.59 9.36 15.24
CA VAL A 133 4.34 10.80 15.17
C VAL A 133 2.86 11.09 14.84
N GLY A 134 2.31 12.10 15.50
CA GLY A 134 0.91 12.48 15.37
C GLY A 134 -0.01 11.59 16.20
N HIS A 135 -1.31 11.92 16.20
CA HIS A 135 -2.34 11.12 16.85
C HIS A 135 -3.45 10.81 15.85
N GLY A 136 -3.75 9.53 15.61
CA GLY A 136 -4.83 9.14 14.70
C GLY A 136 -6.18 9.79 14.98
N ARG A 137 -6.45 10.16 16.25
CA ARG A 137 -7.64 10.93 16.64
C ARG A 137 -7.78 12.24 15.88
N ASP A 138 -6.68 12.94 15.67
CA ASP A 138 -6.68 14.25 15.04
C ASP A 138 -6.94 14.15 13.53
N LEU A 139 -6.70 12.97 12.94
CA LEU A 139 -6.92 12.68 11.53
C LEU A 139 -8.34 12.18 11.23
N LEU A 140 -9.12 11.79 12.24
CA LEU A 140 -10.50 11.30 12.07
C LEU A 140 -11.39 12.24 11.25
N PRO A 141 -11.37 13.58 11.41
CA PRO A 141 -12.18 14.47 10.59
C PRO A 141 -11.84 14.38 9.09
N ALA A 142 -10.55 14.28 8.75
CA ALA A 142 -10.09 14.14 7.37
C ALA A 142 -10.52 12.77 6.80
N LEU A 143 -10.28 11.69 7.54
CA LEU A 143 -10.68 10.33 7.13
C LEU A 143 -12.20 10.20 6.97
N GLN A 144 -12.99 10.82 7.86
CA GLN A 144 -14.44 10.83 7.78
C GLN A 144 -14.92 11.58 6.54
N ARG A 145 -14.33 12.74 6.23
CA ARG A 145 -14.63 13.48 5.00
C ARG A 145 -14.35 12.63 3.77
N ALA A 146 -13.20 11.97 3.73
CA ALA A 146 -12.81 11.11 2.63
C ALA A 146 -13.83 9.99 2.38
N LYS A 147 -14.27 9.27 3.43
CA LYS A 147 -15.34 8.28 3.27
C LYS A 147 -16.64 8.90 2.78
N ASN A 148 -17.01 10.07 3.29
CA ASN A 148 -18.26 10.74 2.93
C ASN A 148 -18.30 11.18 1.46
N CYS A 149 -17.16 11.54 0.87
CA CYS A 149 -17.08 11.87 -0.56
C CYS A 149 -16.86 10.64 -1.46
N GLY A 150 -16.72 9.45 -0.88
CA GLY A 150 -16.61 8.18 -1.62
C GLY A 150 -15.19 7.68 -1.88
N LEU A 151 -14.16 8.38 -1.36
CA LEU A 151 -12.79 7.89 -1.42
C LEU A 151 -12.65 6.61 -0.58
N LYS A 152 -11.95 5.63 -1.14
CA LYS A 152 -11.55 4.42 -0.42
C LYS A 152 -10.41 4.70 0.54
N LEU A 153 -10.36 3.99 1.67
CA LEU A 153 -9.31 4.17 2.67
C LEU A 153 -8.45 2.92 2.81
N SER A 154 -7.15 3.05 2.57
CA SER A 154 -6.15 2.11 3.08
C SER A 154 -5.34 2.79 4.19
N LEU A 155 -5.27 2.19 5.38
CA LEU A 155 -4.57 2.81 6.51
C LEU A 155 -3.44 1.90 7.00
N HIS A 156 -2.24 2.45 7.14
CA HIS A 156 -1.17 1.76 7.87
C HIS A 156 -1.51 1.80 9.37
N LEU A 157 -1.75 0.62 9.93
CA LEU A 157 -2.14 0.44 11.33
C LEU A 157 -1.28 -0.65 11.97
N SER A 158 -1.01 -0.49 13.27
CA SER A 158 -0.29 -1.48 14.07
C SER A 158 1.05 -1.90 13.43
N GLU A 159 1.79 -0.96 12.87
CA GLU A 159 3.17 -1.17 12.40
C GLU A 159 4.16 -1.26 13.56
N VAL A 160 3.80 -0.66 14.70
CA VAL A 160 4.55 -0.70 15.96
C VAL A 160 3.60 -1.01 17.12
N GLN A 161 4.11 -1.62 18.19
CA GLN A 161 3.30 -2.06 19.33
C GLN A 161 2.54 -0.91 20.02
N SER A 162 3.05 0.32 19.99
CA SER A 162 2.41 1.49 20.62
C SER A 162 1.16 1.99 19.89
N GLN A 163 0.82 1.47 18.70
CA GLN A 163 -0.31 1.94 17.90
C GLN A 163 -1.64 1.23 18.20
N LEU A 164 -1.73 0.35 19.20
CA LEU A 164 -2.94 -0.45 19.43
C LEU A 164 -4.17 0.38 19.77
N GLU A 165 -4.03 1.38 20.64
CA GLU A 165 -5.14 2.28 20.99
C GLU A 165 -5.59 3.09 19.77
N GLU A 166 -4.63 3.54 18.96
CA GLU A 166 -4.93 4.26 17.72
C GLU A 166 -5.61 3.36 16.69
N THR A 167 -5.15 2.11 16.57
CA THR A 167 -5.76 1.10 15.70
C THR A 167 -7.20 0.85 16.11
N ASP A 168 -7.45 0.64 17.40
CA ASP A 168 -8.81 0.41 17.91
C ASP A 168 -9.74 1.61 17.67
N LEU A 169 -9.21 2.83 17.82
CA LEU A 169 -9.90 4.08 17.52
C LEU A 169 -10.25 4.19 16.03
N LEU A 170 -9.27 4.01 15.15
CA LEU A 170 -9.44 4.15 13.70
C LEU A 170 -10.34 3.04 13.13
N LEU A 171 -10.38 1.85 13.73
CA LEU A 171 -11.33 0.80 13.37
C LEU A 171 -12.80 1.15 13.70
N ASN A 172 -13.08 2.17 14.51
CA ASN A 172 -14.45 2.68 14.68
C ASN A 172 -14.95 3.46 13.45
N LEU A 173 -14.02 3.85 12.56
CA LEU A 173 -14.30 4.30 11.20
C LEU A 173 -13.65 3.29 10.23
N PRO A 174 -14.25 2.11 10.02
CA PRO A 174 -13.56 0.98 9.39
C PRO A 174 -12.95 1.37 8.04
N PRO A 175 -11.63 1.21 7.83
CA PRO A 175 -11.04 1.42 6.52
C PRO A 175 -11.45 0.32 5.55
N ASP A 176 -11.25 0.56 4.25
CA ASP A 176 -11.50 -0.44 3.22
C ASP A 176 -10.37 -1.48 3.16
N ARG A 177 -9.14 -1.12 3.57
CA ARG A 177 -7.99 -2.04 3.78
C ARG A 177 -7.06 -1.56 4.90
N ILE A 178 -6.24 -2.46 5.42
CA ILE A 178 -5.18 -2.15 6.38
C ILE A 178 -3.81 -2.53 5.83
N GLY A 179 -2.88 -1.57 5.87
CA GLY A 179 -1.46 -1.76 5.60
C GLY A 179 -0.74 -2.37 6.79
N HIS A 180 0.09 -3.39 6.55
CA HIS A 180 0.82 -4.16 7.54
C HIS A 180 -0.09 -4.89 8.53
N GLY A 181 -0.46 -4.25 9.65
CA GLY A 181 -1.22 -4.90 10.71
C GLY A 181 -0.40 -5.82 11.61
N THR A 182 0.93 -5.70 11.61
CA THR A 182 1.88 -6.61 12.28
C THR A 182 1.53 -6.84 13.74
N PHE A 183 1.32 -5.75 14.48
CA PHE A 183 1.09 -5.80 15.92
C PHE A 183 -0.38 -5.98 16.31
N MET A 184 -1.30 -6.18 15.37
CA MET A 184 -2.70 -6.55 15.69
C MET A 184 -2.83 -7.97 16.23
N HIS A 185 -1.87 -8.83 15.88
CA HIS A 185 -1.89 -10.24 16.25
C HIS A 185 -1.69 -10.41 17.78
N PRO A 186 -2.54 -11.19 18.48
CA PRO A 186 -2.50 -11.30 19.95
C PRO A 186 -1.13 -11.71 20.52
N GLU A 187 -0.42 -12.64 19.87
CA GLU A 187 0.88 -13.13 20.36
C GLU A 187 2.03 -12.11 20.27
N VAL A 188 1.85 -10.98 19.58
CA VAL A 188 2.89 -9.95 19.42
C VAL A 188 2.48 -8.61 20.03
N GLY A 189 1.46 -8.63 20.89
CA GLY A 189 1.03 -7.46 21.67
C GLY A 189 -0.37 -6.95 21.32
N GLY A 190 -0.99 -7.45 20.25
CA GLY A 190 -2.36 -7.09 19.87
C GLY A 190 -3.43 -7.67 20.79
N SER A 191 -4.70 -7.56 20.37
CA SER A 191 -5.83 -8.08 21.14
C SER A 191 -6.85 -8.79 20.25
N GLN A 192 -7.54 -9.79 20.81
CA GLN A 192 -8.60 -10.49 20.09
C GLN A 192 -9.73 -9.53 19.67
N SER A 193 -10.01 -8.49 20.47
CA SER A 193 -11.00 -7.45 20.12
C SER A 193 -10.66 -6.74 18.80
N VAL A 194 -9.39 -6.41 18.57
CA VAL A 194 -8.94 -5.79 17.31
C VAL A 194 -9.09 -6.77 16.14
N VAL A 195 -8.69 -8.03 16.33
CA VAL A 195 -8.85 -9.09 15.32
C VAL A 195 -10.33 -9.28 14.95
N ASP A 196 -11.21 -9.35 15.96
CA ASP A 196 -12.65 -9.54 15.76
C ASP A 196 -13.27 -8.37 14.98
N LYS A 197 -12.83 -7.13 15.25
CA LYS A 197 -13.25 -5.94 14.47
C LYS A 197 -12.82 -6.07 13.00
N VAL A 198 -11.59 -6.50 12.73
CA VAL A 198 -11.06 -6.68 11.36
C VAL A 198 -11.83 -7.75 10.60
N ILE A 199 -12.07 -8.91 11.24
CA ILE A 199 -12.83 -10.03 10.65
C ILE A 199 -14.30 -9.64 10.42
N LYS A 200 -14.96 -9.06 11.43
CA LYS A 200 -16.37 -8.67 11.36
C LYS A 200 -16.65 -7.68 10.21
N ASN A 201 -15.73 -6.76 9.97
CA ASN A 201 -15.84 -5.79 8.88
C ASN A 201 -15.24 -6.28 7.55
N ASN A 202 -14.71 -7.51 7.52
CA ASN A 202 -14.07 -8.12 6.35
C ASN A 202 -13.00 -7.23 5.72
N ILE A 203 -12.14 -6.61 6.54
CA ILE A 203 -11.14 -5.63 6.10
C ILE A 203 -9.89 -6.36 5.60
N PRO A 204 -9.57 -6.36 4.30
CA PRO A 204 -8.37 -7.03 3.78
C PRO A 204 -7.07 -6.44 4.32
N LEU A 205 -6.05 -7.29 4.40
CA LEU A 205 -4.71 -6.92 4.88
C LEU A 205 -3.70 -6.89 3.73
N GLU A 206 -2.97 -5.79 3.62
CA GLU A 206 -1.83 -5.62 2.74
C GLU A 206 -0.56 -6.06 3.49
N LEU A 207 -0.02 -7.22 3.14
CA LEU A 207 1.01 -7.93 3.89
C LEU A 207 2.37 -7.82 3.18
N CYS A 208 3.30 -7.13 3.82
CA CYS A 208 4.59 -6.75 3.24
C CYS A 208 5.75 -7.51 3.90
N LEU A 209 6.04 -8.73 3.43
CA LEU A 209 6.93 -9.68 4.11
C LEU A 209 8.36 -9.15 4.24
N THR A 210 8.97 -8.76 3.12
CA THR A 210 10.35 -8.25 3.11
C THR A 210 10.46 -6.93 3.87
N SER A 211 9.48 -6.03 3.72
CA SER A 211 9.42 -4.79 4.49
C SER A 211 9.38 -5.08 6.00
N ASN A 212 8.53 -5.99 6.46
CA ASN A 212 8.41 -6.30 7.88
C ASN A 212 9.65 -6.96 8.47
N VAL A 213 10.31 -7.86 7.73
CA VAL A 213 11.56 -8.48 8.18
C VAL A 213 12.72 -7.47 8.17
N LYS A 214 12.86 -6.68 7.11
CA LYS A 214 13.92 -5.67 7.03
C LYS A 214 13.70 -4.55 8.05
N GLY A 215 12.46 -4.10 8.20
CA GLY A 215 12.01 -3.13 9.20
C GLY A 215 12.05 -3.63 10.65
N GLN A 216 12.35 -4.91 10.86
CA GLN A 216 12.44 -5.57 12.18
C GLN A 216 11.14 -5.55 12.99
N THR A 217 9.99 -5.38 12.31
CA THR A 217 8.67 -5.56 12.92
C THR A 217 8.34 -7.05 13.07
N VAL A 218 9.01 -7.90 12.28
CA VAL A 218 8.97 -9.36 12.38
C VAL A 218 10.41 -9.91 12.40
N LEU A 219 10.69 -10.90 13.26
CA LEU A 219 12.03 -11.47 13.43
C LEU A 219 12.60 -12.13 12.16
N ASN A 220 11.75 -12.88 11.44
CA ASN A 220 12.08 -13.56 10.18
C ASN A 220 10.80 -14.00 9.48
N TYR A 221 10.89 -14.40 8.22
CA TYR A 221 9.72 -14.76 7.41
C TYR A 221 8.82 -15.83 8.07
N SER A 222 9.39 -16.85 8.73
CA SER A 222 8.60 -17.92 9.36
C SER A 222 7.74 -17.44 10.54
N LYS A 223 8.06 -16.27 11.10
CA LYS A 223 7.32 -15.60 12.19
C LYS A 223 6.36 -14.53 11.67
N HIS A 224 6.22 -14.37 10.37
CA HIS A 224 5.35 -13.35 9.81
C HIS A 224 3.87 -13.70 10.03
N HIS A 225 3.11 -12.69 10.49
CA HIS A 225 1.68 -12.78 10.79
C HIS A 225 0.78 -13.16 9.60
N PHE A 226 1.30 -13.15 8.36
CA PHE A 226 0.61 -13.69 7.18
C PHE A 226 0.03 -15.09 7.44
N LYS A 227 0.80 -15.97 8.09
CA LYS A 227 0.36 -17.35 8.36
C LYS A 227 -0.95 -17.39 9.14
N TYR A 228 -1.08 -16.52 10.14
CA TYR A 228 -2.26 -16.45 10.99
C TYR A 228 -3.51 -16.07 10.18
N TRP A 229 -3.44 -14.94 9.45
CA TRP A 229 -4.55 -14.45 8.64
C TRP A 229 -4.93 -15.40 7.50
N TYR A 230 -3.92 -15.99 6.86
CA TYR A 230 -4.12 -17.00 5.82
C TYR A 230 -4.82 -18.24 6.36
N GLN A 231 -4.44 -18.74 7.55
CA GLN A 231 -5.08 -19.91 8.18
C GLN A 231 -6.51 -19.64 8.62
N LEU A 232 -6.85 -18.39 8.93
CA LEU A 232 -8.23 -17.97 9.18
C LEU A 232 -9.08 -17.85 7.90
N GLY A 233 -8.47 -17.92 6.72
CA GLY A 233 -9.13 -17.63 5.45
C GLY A 233 -9.50 -16.15 5.29
N HIS A 234 -8.86 -15.25 6.05
CA HIS A 234 -9.13 -13.82 6.02
C HIS A 234 -8.48 -13.17 4.78
N PRO A 235 -9.14 -12.23 4.08
CA PRO A 235 -8.59 -11.61 2.88
C PRO A 235 -7.19 -11.01 3.11
N SER A 236 -6.22 -11.55 2.40
CA SER A 236 -4.80 -11.26 2.57
C SER A 236 -4.16 -11.02 1.21
N VAL A 237 -3.53 -9.86 1.02
CA VAL A 237 -2.90 -9.43 -0.22
C VAL A 237 -1.40 -9.32 0.01
N ILE A 238 -0.59 -10.01 -0.76
CA ILE A 238 0.87 -9.87 -0.72
C ILE A 238 1.26 -8.58 -1.44
N CYS A 239 2.04 -7.72 -0.78
CA CYS A 239 2.45 -6.41 -1.29
C CYS A 239 3.97 -6.21 -1.13
N THR A 240 4.57 -5.39 -1.99
CA THR A 240 6.01 -5.06 -1.92
C THR A 240 6.35 -4.02 -0.88
N ASP A 241 5.38 -3.18 -0.49
CA ASP A 241 5.64 -1.89 0.14
C ASP A 241 6.57 -1.07 -0.78
N ASP A 242 7.76 -0.70 -0.31
CA ASP A 242 8.77 0.01 -1.10
C ASP A 242 9.74 -0.93 -1.82
N LYS A 243 9.38 -1.36 -3.03
CA LYS A 243 10.18 -2.32 -3.83
C LYS A 243 11.66 -1.90 -3.98
N GLY A 244 11.91 -0.60 -4.17
CA GLY A 244 13.25 -0.04 -4.34
C GLY A 244 14.06 -0.02 -3.04
N VAL A 245 13.46 0.49 -1.96
CA VAL A 245 14.11 0.59 -0.64
C VAL A 245 14.42 -0.80 -0.08
N PHE A 246 13.49 -1.74 -0.27
CA PHE A 246 13.63 -3.11 0.21
C PHE A 246 14.25 -4.05 -0.81
N CYS A 247 14.70 -3.58 -1.98
CA CYS A 247 15.32 -4.41 -3.03
C CYS A 247 14.58 -5.73 -3.26
N THR A 248 13.28 -5.63 -3.53
CA THR A 248 12.40 -6.77 -3.83
C THR A 248 11.50 -6.44 -5.01
N ASP A 249 10.76 -7.42 -5.50
CA ASP A 249 9.67 -7.29 -6.47
C ASP A 249 8.49 -8.16 -6.01
N LEU A 250 7.33 -8.03 -6.67
CA LEU A 250 6.13 -8.72 -6.21
C LEU A 250 6.25 -10.23 -6.41
N SER A 251 6.84 -10.69 -7.51
CA SER A 251 7.05 -12.12 -7.74
C SER A 251 7.95 -12.76 -6.67
N GLN A 252 8.98 -12.05 -6.20
CA GLN A 252 9.80 -12.44 -5.07
C GLN A 252 9.01 -12.51 -3.76
N GLU A 253 8.12 -11.55 -3.46
CA GLU A 253 7.27 -11.60 -2.26
C GLU A 253 6.33 -12.83 -2.29
N TYR A 254 5.74 -13.17 -3.45
CA TYR A 254 4.95 -14.39 -3.61
C TYR A 254 5.80 -15.66 -3.45
N GLN A 255 7.02 -15.67 -4.01
CA GLN A 255 7.95 -16.79 -3.84
C GLN A 255 8.31 -16.99 -2.36
N LEU A 256 8.61 -15.91 -1.64
CA LEU A 256 8.92 -15.92 -0.21
C LEU A 256 7.74 -16.46 0.61
N ALA A 257 6.52 -15.99 0.33
CA ALA A 257 5.32 -16.51 1.00
C ALA A 257 5.16 -18.02 0.72
N ALA A 258 5.31 -18.44 -0.54
CA ALA A 258 5.16 -19.83 -0.94
C ALA A 258 6.17 -20.76 -0.25
N SER A 259 7.47 -20.42 -0.30
CA SER A 259 8.52 -21.25 0.29
C SER A 259 8.48 -21.27 1.82
N THR A 260 8.11 -20.14 2.44
CA THR A 260 8.09 -20.00 3.90
C THR A 260 6.90 -20.73 4.53
N PHE A 261 5.73 -20.66 3.90
CA PHE A 261 4.49 -21.20 4.44
C PHE A 261 4.02 -22.49 3.77
N GLY A 262 4.83 -23.06 2.86
CA GLY A 262 4.52 -24.32 2.19
C GLY A 262 3.29 -24.23 1.29
N LEU A 263 3.08 -23.08 0.63
CA LEU A 263 1.92 -22.90 -0.24
C LEU A 263 2.14 -23.67 -1.54
N SER A 264 1.12 -24.43 -1.95
CA SER A 264 1.12 -25.05 -3.26
C SER A 264 1.02 -23.99 -4.36
N ARG A 265 1.37 -24.37 -5.59
CA ARG A 265 1.19 -23.52 -6.77
C ARG A 265 -0.26 -23.04 -6.92
N GLU A 266 -1.22 -23.91 -6.62
CA GLU A 266 -2.66 -23.60 -6.64
C GLU A 266 -3.05 -22.60 -5.55
N ALA A 267 -2.48 -22.72 -4.35
CA ALA A 267 -2.72 -21.78 -3.25
C ALA A 267 -2.15 -20.39 -3.56
N VAL A 268 -0.95 -20.32 -4.15
CA VAL A 268 -0.35 -19.07 -4.63
C VAL A 268 -1.23 -18.41 -5.70
N TRP A 269 -1.73 -19.21 -6.65
CA TRP A 269 -2.67 -18.73 -7.66
C TRP A 269 -3.94 -18.16 -7.04
N THR A 270 -4.56 -18.92 -6.14
CA THR A 270 -5.78 -18.51 -5.43
C THR A 270 -5.58 -17.21 -4.65
N LEU A 271 -4.46 -17.05 -3.95
CA LEU A 271 -4.12 -15.80 -3.26
C LEU A 271 -4.07 -14.60 -4.22
N SER A 272 -3.41 -14.76 -5.38
CA SER A 272 -3.34 -13.70 -6.38
C SER A 272 -4.71 -13.34 -6.97
N GLN A 273 -5.60 -14.34 -7.11
CA GLN A 273 -6.96 -14.13 -7.60
C GLN A 273 -7.84 -13.42 -6.57
N GLN A 274 -7.75 -13.82 -5.29
CA GLN A 274 -8.52 -13.24 -4.18
C GLN A 274 -8.19 -11.75 -3.96
N ALA A 275 -6.98 -11.32 -4.31
CA ALA A 275 -6.61 -9.91 -4.26
C ALA A 275 -7.51 -9.02 -5.14
N ILE A 276 -8.12 -9.56 -6.21
CA ILE A 276 -9.04 -8.82 -7.09
C ILE A 276 -10.27 -8.30 -6.32
N ASP A 277 -10.75 -9.02 -5.32
CA ASP A 277 -11.91 -8.58 -4.54
C ASP A 277 -11.55 -7.41 -3.61
N CYS A 278 -10.26 -7.28 -3.27
CA CYS A 278 -9.72 -6.29 -2.34
C CYS A 278 -9.38 -4.94 -2.99
N ILE A 279 -9.34 -4.87 -4.33
CA ILE A 279 -8.97 -3.63 -5.03
C ILE A 279 -10.09 -2.58 -4.97
N PHE A 280 -9.71 -1.32 -5.11
CA PHE A 280 -10.61 -0.15 -5.11
C PHE A 280 -11.18 0.17 -6.49
N ALA A 281 -10.82 -0.60 -7.51
CA ALA A 281 -11.39 -0.46 -8.85
C ALA A 281 -12.91 -0.80 -8.89
N PRO A 282 -13.65 -0.22 -9.85
CA PRO A 282 -15.04 -0.59 -10.09
C PRO A 282 -15.21 -2.07 -10.42
N GLU A 283 -16.42 -2.60 -10.18
CA GLU A 283 -16.73 -4.02 -10.39
C GLU A 283 -16.47 -4.49 -11.83
N ALA A 284 -16.65 -3.63 -12.84
CA ALA A 284 -16.34 -3.96 -14.23
C ALA A 284 -14.85 -4.32 -14.43
N VAL A 285 -13.93 -3.60 -13.77
CA VAL A 285 -12.49 -3.90 -13.81
C VAL A 285 -12.20 -5.20 -13.08
N LYS A 286 -12.85 -5.42 -11.92
CA LYS A 286 -12.72 -6.69 -11.17
C LYS A 286 -13.16 -7.88 -12.02
N GLN A 287 -14.29 -7.78 -12.72
CA GLN A 287 -14.79 -8.84 -13.60
C GLN A 287 -13.82 -9.16 -14.75
N GLN A 288 -13.25 -8.13 -15.39
CA GLN A 288 -12.23 -8.31 -16.43
C GLN A 288 -10.98 -9.02 -15.90
N LEU A 289 -10.50 -8.64 -14.71
CA LEU A 289 -9.37 -9.30 -14.07
C LEU A 289 -9.70 -10.74 -13.68
N ARG A 290 -10.89 -11.02 -13.13
CA ARG A 290 -11.30 -12.39 -12.79
C ARG A 290 -11.33 -13.28 -14.03
N GLN A 291 -11.88 -12.78 -15.15
CA GLN A 291 -11.85 -13.49 -16.42
C GLN A 291 -10.41 -13.75 -16.91
N LYS A 292 -9.54 -12.73 -16.87
CA LYS A 292 -8.12 -12.86 -17.25
C LYS A 292 -7.42 -13.93 -16.40
N TRP A 293 -7.72 -14.00 -15.10
CA TRP A 293 -7.21 -15.07 -14.23
C TRP A 293 -7.76 -16.44 -14.63
N THR A 294 -9.05 -16.60 -14.87
CA THR A 294 -9.60 -17.89 -15.33
C THR A 294 -8.92 -18.40 -16.60
N GLU A 295 -8.69 -17.51 -17.58
CA GLU A 295 -8.00 -17.84 -18.82
C GLU A 295 -6.54 -18.23 -18.59
N LEU A 296 -5.79 -17.45 -17.81
CA LEU A 296 -4.38 -17.73 -17.51
C LEU A 296 -4.20 -19.01 -16.68
N HIS A 297 -5.08 -19.28 -15.72
CA HIS A 297 -5.05 -20.52 -14.93
C HIS A 297 -5.10 -21.74 -15.85
N SER A 298 -6.04 -21.73 -16.79
CA SER A 298 -6.22 -22.83 -17.75
C SER A 298 -5.00 -23.08 -18.63
N GLN A 299 -4.12 -22.08 -18.82
CA GLN A 299 -2.89 -22.21 -19.61
C GLN A 299 -1.71 -22.68 -18.76
N LEU A 300 -1.61 -22.18 -17.53
CA LEU A 300 -0.46 -22.41 -16.65
C LEU A 300 -0.55 -23.75 -15.91
N PHE A 301 -1.76 -24.23 -15.59
CA PHE A 301 -1.99 -25.45 -14.81
C PHE A 301 -2.38 -26.68 -15.66
N LYS A 302 -2.01 -26.67 -16.94
CA LYS A 302 -2.06 -27.86 -17.81
C LYS A 302 -0.98 -28.87 -17.45
#